data_AF-A0A4Y2EJZ2-F1
#
_entry.id   AF-A0A4Y2EJZ2-F1
#
_cell.length_a   1.000
_cell.length_b   1.000
_cell.length_c   1.000
_cell.angle_alpha   90.00
_cell.angle_beta   90.00
_cell.angle_gamma   90.00
#
_symmetry.space_group_name_H-M   'P 1'
#
loop_
_entity.id
_entity.type
_entity.pdbx_description
1 polymer ?
#
loop_
_entity_poly.entity_id
_entity_poly.type
_entity_poly.pdbx_seq_one_letter_code
_entity_poly.pdbx_strand_id
1 'polypeptide(L)'
;MAAWMKRFIFNCRNSTSRITGELSHQEIKQAELKIVKMIQDEYFIHEVNRKKLNSLTTYKDGEGILRVKTKITYRKDSEDFKNPIILPSHHQVVERLIMTEHKKNSHAGLQMLLNILREHYWILNARKTVRSVLSKCVICLRHAKRNVTTPLHHSQKIQSKMLQFLRSSVLI
;
A
#
# COMPACT_ATOMS: atom_id res chain seq x y z
N MET A 1 -14.69 -8.47 -9.95
CA MET A 1 -14.56 -9.77 -10.66
C MET A 1 -14.56 -10.98 -9.72
N ALA A 2 -13.71 -11.01 -8.68
CA ALA A 2 -13.64 -12.17 -7.76
C ALA A 2 -14.96 -12.51 -7.06
N ALA A 3 -15.77 -11.50 -6.72
CA ALA A 3 -17.09 -11.70 -6.11
C ALA A 3 -18.07 -12.44 -7.05
N TRP A 4 -18.09 -12.08 -8.34
CA TRP A 4 -18.87 -12.80 -9.34
C TRP A 4 -18.43 -14.25 -9.48
N MET A 5 -17.11 -14.52 -9.50
CA MET A 5 -16.59 -15.89 -9.54
C MET A 5 -17.01 -16.69 -8.31
N LYS A 6 -16.93 -16.10 -7.12
CA LYS A 6 -17.34 -16.74 -5.86
C LYS A 6 -18.84 -17.06 -5.87
N ARG A 7 -19.69 -16.13 -6.30
CA ARG A 7 -21.14 -16.34 -6.46
C ARG A 7 -21.45 -17.42 -7.49
N PHE A 8 -20.74 -17.42 -8.61
CA PHE A 8 -20.90 -18.45 -9.64
C PHE A 8 -20.62 -19.85 -9.07
N ILE A 9 -19.48 -20.04 -8.40
CA ILE A 9 -19.14 -21.31 -7.74
C ILE A 9 -20.20 -21.72 -6.72
N PHE A 10 -20.69 -20.77 -5.92
CA PHE A 10 -21.76 -21.02 -4.95
C PHE A 10 -23.04 -21.51 -5.64
N ASN A 11 -23.48 -20.83 -6.72
CA ASN A 11 -24.68 -21.19 -7.47
C ASN A 11 -24.54 -22.54 -8.19
N CYS A 12 -23.36 -22.89 -8.69
CA CYS A 12 -23.10 -24.20 -9.27
C CYS A 12 -23.23 -25.34 -8.24
N ARG A 13 -22.93 -25.06 -6.97
CA ARG A 13 -23.02 -26.05 -5.87
C ARG A 13 -24.39 -26.08 -5.19
N ASN A 14 -25.21 -25.05 -5.38
CA ASN A 14 -26.52 -24.89 -4.75
C ASN A 14 -27.56 -24.52 -5.80
N SER A 15 -27.92 -25.48 -6.65
CA SER A 15 -28.81 -25.26 -7.80
C SER A 15 -30.21 -24.78 -7.41
N THR A 16 -30.69 -25.15 -6.21
CA THR A 16 -32.01 -24.78 -5.68
C THR A 16 -32.06 -23.44 -4.96
N SER A 17 -30.91 -22.93 -4.48
CA SER A 17 -30.81 -21.69 -3.69
C SER A 17 -29.88 -20.67 -4.35
N ARG A 18 -30.06 -20.47 -5.66
CA ARG A 18 -29.21 -19.57 -6.46
C ARG A 18 -29.39 -18.12 -6.07
N ILE A 19 -28.29 -17.42 -5.88
CA ILE A 19 -28.26 -15.97 -5.67
C ILE A 19 -28.22 -15.29 -7.03
N THR A 20 -29.13 -14.34 -7.27
CA THR A 20 -29.27 -13.58 -8.52
C THR A 20 -29.29 -12.07 -8.24
N GLY A 21 -29.29 -11.24 -9.30
CA GLY A 21 -29.27 -9.78 -9.19
C GLY A 21 -27.86 -9.20 -8.99
N GLU A 22 -27.78 -7.95 -8.55
CA GLU A 22 -26.53 -7.23 -8.34
C GLU A 22 -25.67 -7.82 -7.20
N LEU A 23 -24.36 -7.54 -7.22
CA LEU A 23 -23.47 -7.95 -6.13
C LEU A 23 -23.74 -7.11 -4.88
N SER A 24 -23.93 -7.77 -3.74
CA SER A 24 -24.00 -7.08 -2.47
C SER A 24 -22.60 -6.62 -2.02
N HIS A 25 -22.56 -5.55 -1.22
CA HIS A 25 -21.33 -5.09 -0.56
C HIS A 25 -20.66 -6.22 0.24
N GLN A 26 -21.45 -7.06 0.91
CA GLN A 26 -20.94 -8.19 1.69
C GLN A 26 -20.21 -9.21 0.80
N GLU A 27 -20.74 -9.53 -0.38
CA GLU A 27 -20.07 -10.46 -1.30
C GLU A 27 -18.78 -9.91 -1.87
N ILE A 28 -18.75 -8.61 -2.19
CA ILE A 28 -17.55 -7.93 -2.63
C ILE A 28 -16.48 -8.01 -1.54
N LYS A 29 -16.83 -7.60 -0.32
CA LYS A 29 -15.93 -7.66 0.84
C LYS A 29 -15.44 -9.09 1.11
N GLN A 30 -16.32 -10.07 1.07
CA GLN A 30 -15.99 -11.47 1.31
C GLN A 30 -15.13 -12.10 0.20
N ALA A 31 -15.21 -11.59 -1.02
CA ALA A 31 -14.31 -12.00 -2.09
C ALA A 31 -12.92 -11.37 -1.93
N GLU A 32 -12.87 -10.09 -1.55
CA GLU A 32 -11.62 -9.39 -1.26
C GLU A 32 -10.86 -10.03 -0.10
N LEU A 33 -11.55 -10.29 1.03
CA LEU A 33 -10.95 -10.97 2.18
C LEU A 33 -10.48 -12.38 1.83
N LYS A 34 -11.18 -13.09 0.93
CA LYS A 34 -10.73 -14.41 0.48
C LYS A 34 -9.42 -14.33 -0.30
N ILE A 35 -9.25 -13.33 -1.17
CA ILE A 35 -7.98 -13.10 -1.87
C ILE A 35 -6.87 -12.76 -0.88
N VAL A 36 -7.14 -11.86 0.08
CA VAL A 36 -6.18 -11.51 1.14
C VAL A 36 -5.74 -12.76 1.91
N LYS A 37 -6.69 -13.60 2.31
CA LYS A 37 -6.41 -14.84 3.05
C LYS A 37 -5.50 -15.76 2.26
N MET A 38 -5.76 -15.96 0.97
CA MET A 38 -4.90 -16.77 0.10
C MET A 38 -3.46 -16.23 0.06
N ILE A 39 -3.30 -14.92 -0.08
CA ILE A 39 -1.97 -14.27 -0.09
C ILE A 39 -1.25 -14.46 1.24
N GLN A 40 -1.98 -14.35 2.36
CA GLN A 40 -1.41 -14.53 3.70
C GLN A 40 -1.01 -15.99 3.94
N ASP A 41 -1.87 -16.93 3.57
CA ASP A 41 -1.61 -18.36 3.71
C ASP A 41 -0.40 -18.78 2.86
N GLU A 42 -0.30 -18.29 1.62
CA GLU A 42 0.84 -18.54 0.73
C GLU A 42 2.14 -17.95 1.29
N TYR A 43 2.13 -16.70 1.77
CA TYR A 43 3.36 -16.02 2.16
C TYR A 43 3.85 -16.38 3.56
N PHE A 44 2.93 -16.52 4.53
CA PHE A 44 3.24 -16.75 5.95
C PHE A 44 3.24 -18.22 6.35
N ILE A 45 3.12 -19.16 5.39
CA ILE A 45 3.44 -20.57 5.64
C ILE A 45 4.92 -20.75 6.00
N HIS A 46 5.80 -19.95 5.39
CA HIS A 46 7.25 -20.00 5.63
C HIS A 46 7.64 -19.29 6.93
N GLU A 47 8.36 -19.98 7.81
CA GLU A 47 8.82 -19.43 9.10
C GLU A 47 9.63 -18.14 8.97
N VAL A 48 10.52 -18.07 7.98
CA VAL A 48 11.36 -16.88 7.73
C VAL A 48 10.48 -15.64 7.50
N ASN A 49 9.33 -15.80 6.86
CA ASN A 49 8.37 -14.72 6.65
C ASN A 49 7.55 -14.42 7.90
N ARG A 50 7.24 -15.43 8.74
CA ARG A 50 6.58 -15.21 10.03
C ARG A 50 7.46 -14.42 11.01
N LYS A 51 8.78 -14.66 11.03
CA LYS A 51 9.71 -13.89 11.88
C LYS A 51 9.68 -12.38 11.61
N LYS A 52 9.29 -11.96 10.40
CA LYS A 52 9.10 -10.53 10.05
C LYS A 52 7.92 -9.88 10.81
N LEU A 53 7.07 -10.67 11.45
CA LEU A 53 5.93 -10.21 12.24
C LEU A 53 6.29 -10.00 13.71
N ASN A 54 7.45 -10.49 14.18
CA ASN A 54 7.82 -10.45 15.61
C ASN A 54 7.94 -9.03 16.18
N SER A 55 8.23 -8.04 15.33
CA SER A 55 8.27 -6.62 15.73
C SER A 55 6.88 -5.97 15.75
N LEU A 56 5.82 -6.70 15.44
CA LEU A 56 4.44 -6.22 15.33
C LEU A 56 3.56 -7.00 16.31
N THR A 57 2.61 -6.30 16.94
CA THR A 57 1.55 -6.95 17.69
C THR A 57 0.50 -7.46 16.69
N THR A 58 0.54 -8.75 16.34
CA THR A 58 -0.35 -9.33 15.32
C THR A 58 -1.37 -10.29 15.94
N TYR A 59 -2.54 -10.40 15.30
CA TYR A 59 -3.58 -11.36 15.69
C TYR A 59 -4.39 -11.78 14.45
N LYS A 60 -5.12 -12.90 14.55
CA LYS A 60 -6.10 -13.31 13.54
C LYS A 60 -7.50 -12.86 13.97
N ASP A 61 -8.25 -12.26 13.05
CA ASP A 61 -9.65 -11.92 13.28
C ASP A 61 -10.59 -13.13 13.14
N GLY A 62 -11.91 -12.91 13.28
CA GLY A 62 -12.91 -13.96 13.16
C GLY A 62 -12.98 -14.64 11.78
N GLU A 63 -12.45 -13.99 10.74
CA GLU A 63 -12.35 -14.53 9.38
C GLU A 63 -11.00 -15.28 9.17
N GLY A 64 -10.14 -15.29 10.18
CA GLY A 64 -8.80 -15.85 10.15
C GLY A 64 -7.77 -14.98 9.42
N ILE A 65 -8.09 -13.69 9.19
CA ILE A 65 -7.19 -12.74 8.54
C ILE A 65 -6.20 -12.19 9.54
N LEU A 66 -4.93 -12.21 9.19
CA LEU A 66 -3.85 -11.67 10.00
C LEU A 66 -3.84 -10.13 9.95
N ARG A 67 -3.94 -9.49 11.12
CA ARG A 67 -4.01 -8.04 11.31
C ARG A 67 -2.97 -7.55 12.32
N VAL A 68 -2.63 -6.26 12.24
CA VAL A 68 -1.81 -5.57 13.26
C VAL A 68 -2.73 -4.87 14.24
N LYS A 69 -2.52 -5.07 15.54
CA LYS A 69 -3.13 -4.23 16.56
C LYS A 69 -2.30 -2.96 16.74
N THR A 70 -2.88 -1.80 16.45
CA THR A 70 -2.21 -0.52 16.66
C THR A 70 -2.50 0.05 18.06
N LYS A 71 -1.71 1.03 18.49
CA LYS A 71 -1.95 1.78 19.75
C LYS A 71 -3.04 2.84 19.62
N ILE A 72 -3.78 2.87 18.51
CA ILE A 72 -4.86 3.83 18.27
C ILE A 72 -6.11 3.33 19.01
N THR A 73 -6.21 3.68 20.29
CA THR A 73 -7.22 3.09 21.20
C THR A 73 -8.51 3.92 21.31
N TYR A 74 -8.48 5.23 21.05
CA TYR A 74 -9.58 6.14 21.45
C TYR A 74 -10.25 6.93 20.32
N ARG A 75 -9.93 6.68 19.06
CA ARG A 75 -10.60 7.38 17.93
C ARG A 75 -11.79 6.57 17.42
N LYS A 76 -12.89 7.25 17.06
CA LYS A 76 -14.02 6.66 16.30
C LYS A 76 -13.63 6.50 14.83
N ASP A 77 -12.63 5.65 14.57
CA ASP A 77 -12.17 5.31 13.22
C ASP A 77 -12.62 3.90 12.82
N SER A 78 -12.50 3.58 11.53
CA SER A 78 -12.84 2.27 10.97
C SER A 78 -11.96 1.16 11.59
N GLU A 79 -12.50 -0.06 11.63
CA GLU A 79 -11.79 -1.21 12.18
C GLU A 79 -10.51 -1.51 11.39
N ASP A 80 -10.54 -1.35 10.07
CA ASP A 80 -9.37 -1.54 9.22
C ASP A 80 -8.29 -0.47 9.44
N PHE A 81 -8.65 0.75 9.86
CA PHE A 81 -7.68 1.78 10.21
C PHE A 81 -6.99 1.48 11.55
N LYS A 82 -7.78 1.04 12.54
CA LYS A 82 -7.26 0.67 13.87
C LYS A 82 -6.44 -0.60 13.81
N ASN A 83 -6.92 -1.57 13.03
CA ASN A 83 -6.39 -2.91 12.96
C ASN A 83 -6.16 -3.34 11.50
N PRO A 84 -5.17 -2.74 10.81
CA PRO A 84 -4.95 -2.94 9.39
C PRO A 84 -4.54 -4.37 9.05
N ILE A 85 -4.95 -4.81 7.87
CA ILE A 85 -4.68 -6.14 7.32
C ILE A 85 -3.21 -6.23 6.91
N ILE A 86 -2.53 -7.29 7.33
CA ILE A 86 -1.12 -7.49 6.97
C ILE A 86 -1.02 -7.98 5.53
N LEU A 87 -0.19 -7.31 4.72
CA LEU A 87 0.12 -7.73 3.37
C LEU A 87 1.64 -7.90 3.17
N PRO A 88 2.07 -8.89 2.38
CA PRO A 88 3.48 -9.07 2.06
C PRO A 88 4.02 -7.93 1.19
N SER A 89 5.33 -7.74 1.25
CA SER A 89 6.01 -6.65 0.55
C SER A 89 6.15 -6.89 -0.96
N HIS A 90 6.28 -8.14 -1.40
CA HIS A 90 6.53 -8.50 -2.80
C HIS A 90 5.57 -9.62 -3.17
N HIS A 91 4.39 -9.23 -3.63
CA HIS A 91 3.38 -10.14 -4.15
C HIS A 91 2.64 -9.46 -5.29
N GLN A 92 2.37 -10.17 -6.37
CA GLN A 92 1.81 -9.57 -7.59
C GLN A 92 0.49 -8.84 -7.34
N VAL A 93 -0.39 -9.43 -6.52
CA VAL A 93 -1.67 -8.79 -6.16
C VAL A 93 -1.46 -7.51 -5.36
N VAL A 94 -0.45 -7.45 -4.47
CA VAL A 94 -0.12 -6.25 -3.70
C VAL A 94 0.46 -5.17 -4.61
N GLU A 95 1.33 -5.53 -5.56
CA GLU A 95 1.82 -4.57 -6.56
C GLU A 95 0.69 -4.00 -7.42
N ARG A 96 -0.28 -4.84 -7.82
CA ARG A 96 -1.46 -4.41 -8.56
C ARG A 96 -2.35 -3.50 -7.72
N LEU A 97 -2.58 -3.82 -6.45
CA LEU A 97 -3.31 -2.97 -5.51
C LEU A 97 -2.68 -1.57 -5.44
N ILE A 98 -1.37 -1.50 -5.21
CA ILE A 98 -0.63 -0.22 -5.11
C ILE A 98 -0.73 0.56 -6.42
N MET A 99 -0.55 -0.09 -7.57
CA MET A 99 -0.64 0.57 -8.88
C MET A 99 -2.07 1.05 -9.19
N THR A 100 -3.09 0.29 -8.77
CA THR A 100 -4.50 0.69 -8.91
C THR A 100 -4.78 1.93 -8.07
N GLU A 101 -4.40 1.93 -6.80
CA GLU A 101 -4.58 3.10 -5.92
C GLU A 101 -3.76 4.31 -6.40
N HIS A 102 -2.55 4.10 -6.91
CA HIS A 102 -1.77 5.16 -7.54
C HIS A 102 -2.52 5.82 -8.70
N LYS A 103 -3.11 5.04 -9.61
CA LYS A 103 -3.85 5.56 -10.77
C LYS A 103 -5.18 6.19 -10.39
N LYS A 104 -5.92 5.53 -9.49
CA LYS A 104 -7.21 6.01 -8.97
C LYS A 104 -7.09 7.37 -8.29
N ASN A 105 -5.97 7.60 -7.61
CA ASN A 105 -5.66 8.86 -6.94
C ASN A 105 -4.78 9.77 -7.81
N SER A 106 -5.07 9.85 -9.11
CA SER A 106 -4.45 10.78 -10.06
C SER A 106 -2.91 10.80 -10.02
N HIS A 107 -2.30 9.62 -10.03
CA HIS A 107 -0.85 9.44 -9.94
C HIS A 107 -0.24 9.95 -8.63
N ALA A 108 -0.94 9.75 -7.51
CA ALA A 108 -0.49 10.11 -6.17
C ALA A 108 0.97 9.69 -5.89
N GLY A 109 1.73 10.64 -5.33
CA GLY A 109 3.11 10.43 -4.93
C GLY A 109 3.25 9.48 -3.74
N LEU A 110 4.50 9.12 -3.42
CA LEU A 110 4.83 8.11 -2.42
C LEU A 110 4.16 8.33 -1.05
N GLN A 111 4.23 9.55 -0.49
CA GLN A 111 3.72 9.81 0.87
C GLN A 111 2.19 9.71 0.92
N MET A 112 1.50 10.30 -0.07
CA MET A 112 0.04 10.24 -0.13
C MET A 112 -0.44 8.80 -0.28
N LEU A 113 0.22 8.03 -1.15
CA LEU A 113 -0.14 6.63 -1.36
C LEU A 113 0.14 5.76 -0.13
N LEU A 114 1.21 6.04 0.61
CA LEU A 114 1.47 5.37 1.89
C LEU A 114 0.35 5.64 2.90
N ASN A 115 -0.18 6.86 2.95
CA ASN A 115 -1.27 7.20 3.86
C ASN A 115 -2.57 6.49 3.45
N ILE A 116 -2.95 6.58 2.16
CA ILE A 116 -4.16 5.92 1.62
C ILE A 116 -4.12 4.41 1.87
N LEU A 117 -3.01 3.75 1.56
CA LEU A 117 -2.89 2.31 1.76
C LEU A 117 -2.94 1.93 3.24
N ARG A 118 -2.42 2.79 4.13
CA ARG A 118 -2.37 2.53 5.57
C ARG A 118 -3.73 2.62 6.26
N GLU A 119 -4.73 3.19 5.60
CA GLU A 119 -6.12 3.17 6.09
C GLU A 119 -6.71 1.77 6.15
N HIS A 120 -6.17 0.82 5.37
CA HIS A 120 -6.67 -0.54 5.30
C HIS A 120 -5.59 -1.61 5.50
N TYR A 121 -4.34 -1.31 5.14
CA TYR A 121 -3.29 -2.31 4.98
C TYR A 121 -1.99 -1.94 5.69
N TRP A 122 -1.41 -2.94 6.36
CA TRP A 122 -0.04 -2.95 6.84
C TRP A 122 0.83 -3.72 5.85
N ILE A 123 1.29 -3.05 4.80
CA ILE A 123 2.22 -3.65 3.83
C ILE A 123 3.61 -3.72 4.44
N LEU A 124 4.18 -4.93 4.53
CA LEU A 124 5.56 -5.10 4.99
C LEU A 124 6.50 -4.30 4.09
N ASN A 125 7.45 -3.55 4.66
CA ASN A 125 8.35 -2.67 3.91
C ASN A 125 7.63 -1.70 2.94
N ALA A 126 6.42 -1.23 3.32
CA ALA A 126 5.52 -0.43 2.47
C ALA A 126 6.24 0.63 1.64
N ARG A 127 7.08 1.48 2.26
CA ARG A 127 7.79 2.55 1.56
C ARG A 127 8.66 2.05 0.40
N LYS A 128 9.40 0.95 0.62
CA LYS A 128 10.26 0.34 -0.41
C LYS A 128 9.42 -0.27 -1.52
N THR A 129 8.37 -1.02 -1.15
CA THR A 129 7.46 -1.65 -2.11
C THR A 129 6.74 -0.61 -2.97
N VAL A 130 6.11 0.39 -2.35
CA VAL A 130 5.39 1.45 -3.06
C VAL A 130 6.34 2.18 -4.01
N ARG A 131 7.54 2.56 -3.55
CA ARG A 131 8.54 3.21 -4.42
C ARG A 131 8.91 2.35 -5.64
N SER A 132 9.07 1.04 -5.45
CA SER A 132 9.35 0.08 -6.53
C SER A 132 8.19 -0.05 -7.52
N VAL A 133 6.95 0.03 -7.05
CA VAL A 133 5.76 0.01 -7.93
C VAL A 133 5.66 1.32 -8.72
N LEU A 134 5.85 2.46 -8.06
CA LEU A 134 5.75 3.78 -8.69
C LEU A 134 6.83 4.01 -9.75
N SER A 135 8.04 3.47 -9.58
CA SER A 135 9.11 3.58 -10.58
C SER A 135 8.77 2.89 -11.90
N LYS A 136 7.81 1.96 -11.91
CA LYS A 136 7.31 1.27 -13.12
C LYS A 136 6.18 2.05 -13.82
N CYS A 137 5.70 3.15 -13.26
CA CYS A 137 4.61 3.94 -13.84
C CYS A 137 5.11 4.79 -15.03
N VAL A 138 4.72 4.40 -16.26
CA VAL A 138 5.13 5.08 -17.50
C VAL A 138 4.73 6.57 -17.51
N ILE A 139 3.55 6.91 -16.97
CA ILE A 139 3.07 8.29 -16.91
C ILE A 139 3.98 9.12 -15.99
N CYS A 140 4.22 8.66 -14.77
CA CYS A 140 5.13 9.36 -13.84
C CYS A 140 6.56 9.46 -14.37
N LEU A 141 7.07 8.39 -15.00
CA LEU A 141 8.38 8.42 -15.65
C LEU A 141 8.45 9.49 -16.75
N ARG A 142 7.40 9.62 -17.56
CA ARG A 142 7.31 10.65 -18.60
C ARG A 142 7.28 12.06 -18.02
N HIS A 143 6.53 12.29 -16.93
CA HIS A 143 6.50 13.59 -16.26
C HIS A 143 7.83 13.94 -15.57
N ALA A 144 8.51 12.97 -14.96
CA ALA A 144 9.81 13.19 -14.32
C ALA A 144 10.88 13.63 -15.33
N LYS A 145 10.86 13.08 -16.56
CA LYS A 145 11.80 13.46 -17.63
C LYS A 145 11.55 14.85 -18.22
N ARG A 146 10.35 15.42 -18.03
CA ARG A 146 9.99 16.77 -18.53
C ARG A 146 10.39 17.90 -17.59
N ASN A 147 10.90 17.57 -16.40
CA ASN A 147 11.55 18.56 -15.55
C ASN A 147 12.89 18.94 -16.21
N VAL A 148 12.82 19.85 -17.19
CA VAL A 148 13.98 20.60 -17.65
C VAL A 148 14.51 21.30 -16.43
N THR A 149 15.75 21.01 -16.06
CA THR A 149 16.52 21.87 -15.16
C THR A 149 16.54 23.24 -15.81
N THR A 150 15.69 24.16 -15.37
CA THR A 150 15.91 25.57 -15.66
C THR A 150 17.32 25.86 -15.19
N PRO A 151 18.24 26.30 -16.07
CA PRO A 151 19.58 26.68 -15.62
C PRO A 151 19.39 27.71 -14.51
N LEU A 152 20.00 27.43 -13.36
CA LEU A 152 19.99 28.34 -12.22
C LEU A 152 20.39 29.73 -12.73
N HIS A 153 19.47 30.69 -12.64
CA HIS A 153 19.73 32.06 -13.03
C HIS A 153 20.96 32.56 -12.27
N HIS A 154 21.85 33.26 -12.98
CA HIS A 154 23.21 33.66 -12.56
C HIS A 154 23.28 34.39 -11.20
N SER A 155 22.15 34.89 -10.69
CA SER A 155 22.02 35.69 -9.47
C SER A 155 22.13 34.92 -8.13
N GLN A 156 22.16 33.58 -8.11
CA GLN A 156 22.34 32.81 -6.85
C GLN A 156 23.77 32.35 -6.57
N LYS A 157 24.74 32.61 -7.47
CA LYS A 157 26.17 32.30 -7.21
C LYS A 157 26.81 33.22 -6.16
N ILE A 158 26.20 34.36 -5.84
CA ILE A 158 26.78 35.33 -4.89
C ILE A 158 26.55 34.87 -3.43
N GLN A 159 25.43 34.22 -3.12
CA GLN A 159 25.16 33.74 -1.75
C GLN A 159 25.99 32.51 -1.37
N SER A 160 26.36 31.64 -2.32
CA SER A 160 27.21 30.47 -2.01
C SER A 160 28.69 30.82 -1.83
N LYS A 161 29.18 31.89 -2.48
CA LYS A 161 30.57 32.37 -2.30
C LYS A 161 30.77 33.17 -1.02
N MET A 162 29.76 33.92 -0.56
CA MET A 162 29.87 34.70 0.70
C MET A 162 29.97 33.79 1.94
N LEU A 163 29.30 32.63 1.93
CA LEU A 163 29.34 31.62 3.00
C LEU A 163 30.65 30.80 3.04
N GLN A 164 31.42 30.77 1.95
CA GLN A 164 32.76 30.18 1.94
C GLN A 164 33.83 31.15 2.47
N PHE A 165 33.71 32.46 2.20
CA PHE A 165 34.65 33.45 2.72
C PHE A 165 34.52 33.66 4.24
N LEU A 166 33.31 33.61 4.80
CA LEU A 166 33.10 33.75 6.25
C LEU A 166 33.55 32.53 7.08
N ARG A 167 33.84 31.38 6.44
CA ARG A 167 34.39 30.19 7.12
C ARG A 167 35.92 30.14 7.13
N SER A 168 36.60 31.00 6.37
CA SER A 168 38.07 31.07 6.34
C SER A 168 38.66 32.11 7.28
N SER A 169 37.84 32.90 7.98
CA SER A 169 38.29 33.96 8.91
C SER A 169 38.15 33.60 10.40
N VAL A 170 37.94 32.34 10.76
CA VAL A 170 37.87 31.86 12.16
C VAL A 170 38.88 30.72 12.43
N LEU A 171 39.97 30.69 11.67
CA LEU A 171 41.13 29.83 11.95
C LEU A 171 42.43 30.65 11.77
N ILE A 172 42.55 31.72 12.56
CA ILE A 172 43.81 32.21 13.15
C ILE A 172 43.47 32.63 14.57
#